data_AF-A0A2G6FK77-F1
#
_entry.id   AF-A0A2G6FK77-F1
#
_cell.length_a   1.000
_cell.length_b   1.000
_cell.length_c   1.000
_cell.angle_alpha   90.00
_cell.angle_beta   90.00
_cell.angle_gamma   90.00
#
_symmetry.space_group_name_H-M   'P 1'
#
loop_
_entity.id
_entity.type
_entity.pdbx_description
1 polymer ?
#
loop_
_entity_poly.entity_id
_entity_poly.type
_entity_poly.pdbx_seq_one_letter_code
_entity_poly.pdbx_strand_id
1 'polypeptide(L)'
;MTKKMLRIGLASLFAVQVFFNGGMTTSLMTSAFAQGNNKETTQVSKIKGKITNISQRAKTIALSNKKTNFFLVKFNEQTKLKGAKSSKDFKPGEAVLVEYKTQGEEHLAVSIEKAMAKVPKGASVIKTDELAKLLEQGENLVVIDARPPAKYAEAHIPSSISIPYSKLAKMGDKGAELLDKYKNKQLVFYCGGPT
;
A
#
# COMPACT_ATOMS: atom_id res chain seq x y z
N MET A 1 -2.12 63.82 36.95
CA MET A 1 -3.53 63.71 37.38
C MET A 1 -4.17 62.71 36.42
N THR A 2 -4.82 61.60 36.74
CA THR A 2 -5.47 61.06 37.94
C THR A 2 -5.84 59.60 37.65
N LYS A 3 -5.91 58.78 38.70
CA LYS A 3 -6.31 57.36 38.77
C LYS A 3 -7.66 57.04 38.11
N LYS A 4 -7.88 55.78 37.67
CA LYS A 4 -8.83 54.83 38.31
C LYS A 4 -8.98 53.49 37.58
N MET A 5 -9.23 52.46 38.39
CA MET A 5 -9.49 51.06 38.08
C MET A 5 -10.92 50.81 37.59
N LEU A 6 -11.19 49.63 37.00
CA LEU A 6 -12.41 48.87 37.32
C LEU A 6 -12.28 47.36 37.01
N ARG A 7 -12.47 46.54 38.04
CA ARG A 7 -12.82 45.11 37.97
C ARG A 7 -14.34 45.00 37.93
N ILE A 8 -14.90 44.11 37.12
CA ILE A 8 -16.29 43.64 37.27
C ILE A 8 -16.26 42.11 37.17
N GLY A 9 -16.55 41.46 38.30
CA GLY A 9 -17.02 40.09 38.32
C GLY A 9 -18.52 40.07 38.04
N LEU A 10 -19.02 38.96 37.49
CA LEU A 10 -20.45 38.70 37.41
C LEU A 10 -20.73 37.33 38.00
N ALA A 11 -21.30 37.35 39.19
CA ALA A 11 -21.97 36.22 39.82
C ALA A 11 -23.41 36.12 39.28
N SER A 12 -23.90 34.90 39.06
CA SER A 12 -25.31 34.51 39.24
C SER A 12 -25.38 32.98 39.14
N LEU A 13 -25.53 32.29 40.28
CA LEU A 13 -26.80 31.77 40.79
C LEU A 13 -27.45 30.76 39.85
N PHE A 14 -27.54 29.49 40.27
CA PHE A 14 -28.82 28.89 40.68
C PHE A 14 -28.57 27.49 41.27
N ALA A 15 -28.82 27.36 42.58
CA ALA A 15 -28.98 26.08 43.25
C ALA A 15 -30.49 25.82 43.38
N VAL A 16 -30.95 24.66 42.93
CA VAL A 16 -32.23 24.07 43.36
C VAL A 16 -32.01 22.57 43.48
N GLN A 17 -31.94 22.09 44.72
CA GLN A 17 -32.18 20.68 45.04
C GLN A 17 -33.66 20.51 45.37
N VAL A 18 -34.29 19.49 44.78
CA VAL A 18 -35.57 18.96 45.25
C VAL A 18 -35.36 17.49 45.59
N PHE A 19 -35.50 17.18 46.88
CA PHE A 19 -35.68 15.83 47.39
C PHE A 19 -37.08 15.35 47.04
N PHE A 20 -37.20 14.17 46.46
CA PHE A 20 -38.43 13.37 46.50
C PHE A 20 -38.09 11.97 46.97
N ASN A 21 -38.70 11.60 48.10
CA ASN A 21 -38.64 10.33 48.78
C ASN A 21 -39.98 9.63 48.52
N GLY A 22 -39.99 8.35 48.16
CA GLY A 22 -41.23 7.56 48.06
C GLY A 22 -41.18 6.52 46.93
N GLY A 23 -41.18 5.24 47.32
CA GLY A 23 -40.82 4.12 46.48
C GLY A 23 -41.86 3.70 45.43
N MET A 24 -41.37 3.06 44.38
CA MET A 24 -42.09 2.02 43.65
C MET A 24 -41.09 1.04 43.05
N THR A 25 -41.41 -0.22 43.26
CA THR A 25 -40.62 -1.43 43.08
C THR A 25 -40.17 -1.63 41.64
N THR A 26 -38.88 -1.90 41.47
CA THR A 26 -38.27 -2.33 40.22
C THR A 26 -38.84 -3.70 39.81
N SER A 27 -39.44 -3.72 38.62
CA SER A 27 -39.81 -4.97 37.95
C SER A 27 -38.54 -5.76 37.62
N LEU A 28 -38.46 -6.97 38.16
CA LEU A 28 -37.58 -8.03 37.70
C LEU A 28 -37.90 -8.34 36.23
N MET A 29 -36.98 -7.99 35.32
CA MET A 29 -36.81 -8.74 34.09
C MET A 29 -35.34 -9.15 33.96
N THR A 30 -35.13 -10.39 34.35
CA THR A 30 -34.19 -11.38 33.81
C THR A 30 -33.15 -10.82 32.85
N SER A 31 -31.92 -10.75 33.35
CA SER A 31 -30.70 -10.68 32.55
C SER A 31 -30.62 -11.90 31.63
N ALA A 32 -31.17 -11.78 30.43
CA ALA A 32 -30.78 -12.64 29.32
C ALA A 32 -29.35 -12.25 28.91
N PHE A 33 -28.40 -13.12 29.27
CA PHE A 33 -27.07 -13.17 28.68
C PHE A 33 -27.22 -13.37 27.15
N ALA A 34 -27.38 -12.26 26.43
CA ALA A 34 -27.26 -12.25 24.98
C ALA A 34 -25.76 -12.20 24.65
N GLN A 35 -25.17 -13.39 24.57
CA GLN A 35 -23.90 -13.65 23.90
C GLN A 35 -24.11 -13.42 22.39
N GLY A 36 -24.17 -12.15 22.01
CA GLY A 36 -24.26 -11.70 20.63
C GLY A 36 -22.91 -11.17 20.20
N ASN A 37 -22.21 -11.95 19.38
CA ASN A 37 -20.99 -11.57 18.68
C ASN A 37 -21.04 -10.11 18.22
N ASN A 38 -20.29 -9.23 18.91
CA ASN A 38 -19.82 -7.99 18.33
C ASN A 38 -18.88 -8.37 17.19
N LYS A 39 -19.45 -8.65 16.02
CA LYS A 39 -18.79 -8.37 14.75
C LYS A 39 -18.64 -6.84 14.70
N GLU A 40 -17.59 -6.34 15.33
CA GLU A 40 -16.99 -5.09 14.91
C GLU A 40 -16.67 -5.26 13.43
N THR A 41 -17.48 -4.61 12.60
CA THR A 41 -17.31 -4.51 11.16
C THR A 41 -15.95 -3.87 10.92
N THR A 42 -14.93 -4.71 10.80
CA THR A 42 -13.55 -4.25 10.75
C THR A 42 -13.35 -3.62 9.37
N GLN A 43 -13.48 -2.30 9.29
CA GLN A 43 -13.21 -1.55 8.06
C GLN A 43 -11.72 -1.70 7.72
N VAL A 44 -11.43 -2.56 6.76
CA VAL A 44 -10.09 -2.76 6.23
C VAL A 44 -9.81 -1.64 5.24
N SER A 45 -8.88 -0.75 5.60
CA SER A 45 -8.45 0.37 4.77
C SER A 45 -7.15 0.03 4.03
N LYS A 46 -6.97 0.60 2.84
CA LYS A 46 -5.76 0.38 2.01
C LYS A 46 -4.95 1.66 1.88
N ILE A 47 -3.63 1.55 2.07
CA ILE A 47 -2.70 2.64 1.85
C ILE A 47 -1.53 2.17 0.98
N LYS A 48 -1.19 2.98 -0.03
CA LYS A 48 0.02 2.82 -0.84
C LYS A 48 1.02 3.88 -0.42
N GLY A 49 2.24 3.47 -0.07
CA GLY A 49 3.28 4.40 0.38
C GLY A 49 4.67 3.82 0.22
N LYS A 50 5.69 4.67 0.36
CA LYS A 50 7.09 4.24 0.46
C LYS A 50 7.42 3.97 1.91
N ILE A 51 8.11 2.87 2.20
CA ILE A 51 8.61 2.59 3.54
C ILE A 51 9.68 3.61 3.90
N THR A 52 9.53 4.30 5.03
CA THR A 52 10.55 5.19 5.58
C THR A 52 11.38 4.49 6.65
N ASN A 53 10.76 3.66 7.48
CA ASN A 53 11.43 2.92 8.55
C ASN A 53 10.69 1.62 8.85
N ILE A 54 11.42 0.60 9.31
CA ILE A 54 10.87 -0.67 9.77
C ILE A 54 11.56 -1.03 11.08
N SER A 55 10.78 -1.22 12.14
CA SER A 55 11.27 -1.70 13.43
C SER A 55 10.73 -3.10 13.70
N GLN A 56 11.62 -4.10 13.67
CA GLN A 56 11.26 -5.47 14.05
C GLN A 56 11.02 -5.60 15.55
N ARG A 57 11.70 -4.78 16.38
CA ARG A 57 11.54 -4.77 17.84
C ARG A 57 10.18 -4.24 18.26
N ALA A 58 9.77 -3.12 17.67
CA ALA A 58 8.45 -2.53 17.93
C ALA A 58 7.33 -3.15 17.07
N LYS A 59 7.69 -4.05 16.14
CA LYS A 59 6.82 -4.61 15.11
C LYS A 59 6.02 -3.52 14.39
N THR A 60 6.70 -2.46 13.92
CA THR A 60 6.10 -1.30 13.22
C THR A 60 6.77 -1.02 11.88
N ILE A 61 5.97 -0.50 10.94
CA ILE A 61 6.41 0.02 9.64
C ILE A 61 5.88 1.44 9.51
N ALA A 62 6.80 2.37 9.22
CA ALA A 62 6.47 3.74 8.88
C ALA A 62 6.44 3.89 7.35
N LEU A 63 5.37 4.50 6.84
CA LEU A 63 5.13 4.75 5.43
C LEU A 63 5.05 6.25 5.17
N SER A 64 5.44 6.67 3.97
CA SER A 64 5.24 8.03 3.46
C SER A 64 4.40 8.00 2.19
N ASN A 65 3.40 8.89 2.12
CA ASN A 65 2.51 9.06 0.97
C ASN A 65 2.32 10.56 0.67
N LYS A 66 1.85 10.92 -0.53
CA LYS A 66 1.60 12.31 -0.95
C LYS A 66 0.60 13.06 -0.06
N LYS A 67 -0.29 12.34 0.65
CA LYS A 67 -1.30 12.91 1.55
C LYS A 67 -0.84 12.99 3.00
N THR A 68 -0.01 12.05 3.44
CA THR A 68 0.47 11.92 4.82
C THR A 68 1.97 11.69 4.76
N ASN A 69 2.74 12.66 5.27
CA ASN A 69 4.20 12.58 5.26
C ASN A 69 4.71 11.34 6.01
N PHE A 70 3.99 10.94 7.07
CA PHE A 70 4.26 9.74 7.88
C PHE A 70 2.95 9.04 8.26
N PHE A 71 2.92 7.71 8.11
CA PHE A 71 1.83 6.83 8.51
C PHE A 71 2.42 5.59 9.17
N LEU A 72 2.13 5.38 10.45
CA LEU A 72 2.70 4.29 11.25
C LEU A 72 1.71 3.12 11.30
N VAL A 73 2.18 1.92 10.98
CA VAL A 73 1.38 0.69 11.03
C VAL A 73 2.11 -0.37 11.83
N LYS A 74 1.44 -0.96 12.81
CA LYS A 74 1.92 -2.14 13.53
C LYS A 74 1.67 -3.40 12.70
N PHE A 75 2.57 -4.35 12.74
CA PHE A 75 2.39 -5.67 12.14
C PHE A 75 2.60 -6.74 13.21
N ASN A 76 2.04 -7.92 12.98
CA ASN A 76 2.21 -9.06 13.86
C ASN A 76 2.39 -10.33 13.03
N GLU A 77 2.39 -11.49 13.69
CA GLU A 77 2.56 -12.78 13.03
C GLU A 77 1.33 -13.18 12.20
N GLN A 78 0.16 -12.57 12.46
CA GLN A 78 -1.05 -12.77 11.66
C GLN A 78 -1.08 -11.89 10.40
N THR A 79 -0.18 -10.91 10.28
CA THR A 79 -0.07 -10.06 9.09
C THR A 79 0.45 -10.88 7.91
N LYS A 80 -0.33 -10.94 6.83
CA LYS A 80 0.08 -11.63 5.61
C LYS A 80 1.13 -10.80 4.87
N LEU A 81 2.31 -11.36 4.62
CA LEU A 81 3.37 -10.71 3.84
C LEU A 81 3.37 -11.31 2.42
N LYS A 82 3.15 -10.47 1.40
CA LYS A 82 3.25 -10.90 -0.02
C LYS A 82 4.41 -10.20 -0.73
N GLY A 83 5.16 -10.96 -1.52
CA GLY A 83 6.36 -10.45 -2.19
C GLY A 83 7.61 -10.37 -1.28
N ALA A 84 7.57 -11.02 -0.11
CA ALA A 84 8.67 -11.13 0.84
C ALA A 84 8.55 -12.46 1.61
N LYS A 85 9.68 -13.10 1.95
CA LYS A 85 9.72 -14.32 2.77
C LYS A 85 9.62 -13.98 4.26
N SER A 86 10.07 -12.78 4.66
CA SER A 86 10.02 -12.30 6.03
C SER A 86 9.81 -10.78 6.09
N SER A 87 9.36 -10.27 7.24
CA SER A 87 9.25 -8.83 7.54
C SER A 87 10.58 -8.08 7.41
N LYS A 88 11.71 -8.80 7.40
CA LYS A 88 13.07 -8.27 7.16
C LYS A 88 13.40 -7.97 5.69
N ASP A 89 12.65 -8.55 4.75
CA ASP A 89 12.92 -8.38 3.31
C ASP A 89 12.38 -7.06 2.76
N PHE A 90 11.53 -6.40 3.55
CA PHE A 90 11.10 -5.04 3.26
C PHE A 90 12.22 -4.08 3.64
N LYS A 91 12.55 -3.15 2.74
CA LYS A 91 13.62 -2.16 2.96
C LYS A 91 13.06 -0.74 2.91
N PRO A 92 13.65 0.21 3.66
CA PRO A 92 13.36 1.62 3.46
C PRO A 92 13.55 2.02 1.98
N GLY A 93 12.63 2.85 1.47
CA GLY A 93 12.56 3.26 0.07
C GLY A 93 11.66 2.39 -0.81
N GLU A 94 11.34 1.16 -0.40
CA GLU A 94 10.45 0.28 -1.17
C GLU A 94 9.00 0.77 -1.11
N ALA A 95 8.29 0.70 -2.23
CA ALA A 95 6.86 0.98 -2.27
C ALA A 95 6.07 -0.27 -1.84
N VAL A 96 5.14 -0.09 -0.92
CA VAL A 96 4.26 -1.16 -0.43
C VAL A 96 2.80 -0.74 -0.46
N LEU A 97 1.94 -1.74 -0.60
CA LEU A 97 0.51 -1.64 -0.35
C LEU A 97 0.23 -2.32 0.97
N VAL A 98 -0.29 -1.55 1.93
CA VAL A 98 -0.66 -2.04 3.25
C VAL A 98 -2.18 -1.99 3.38
N GLU A 99 -2.76 -3.14 3.69
CA GLU A 99 -4.14 -3.26 4.16
C GLU A 99 -4.10 -3.28 5.68
N TYR A 100 -4.83 -2.39 6.34
CA TYR A 100 -4.81 -2.26 7.79
C TYR A 100 -6.21 -2.10 8.38
N LYS A 101 -6.33 -2.43 9.65
CA LYS A 101 -7.51 -2.22 10.49
C LYS A 101 -7.15 -1.18 11.55
N THR A 102 -8.06 -0.26 11.82
CA THR A 102 -7.90 0.71 12.90
C THR A 102 -8.52 0.15 14.16
N GLN A 103 -7.74 0.02 15.23
CA GLN A 103 -8.17 -0.41 16.56
C GLN A 103 -7.81 0.70 17.55
N GLY A 104 -8.79 1.53 17.93
CA GLY A 104 -8.53 2.74 18.71
C GLY A 104 -7.67 3.75 17.95
N GLU A 105 -6.55 4.17 18.55
CA GLU A 105 -5.57 5.08 17.94
C GLU A 105 -4.51 4.35 17.09
N GLU A 106 -4.51 3.02 17.07
CA GLU A 106 -3.48 2.22 16.40
C GLU A 106 -3.96 1.62 15.06
N HIS A 107 -3.04 1.54 14.10
CA HIS A 107 -3.27 0.87 12.81
C HIS A 107 -2.55 -0.48 12.78
N LEU A 108 -3.30 -1.58 12.65
CA LEU A 108 -2.78 -2.94 12.59
C LEU A 108 -2.84 -3.50 11.17
N ALA A 109 -1.71 -3.92 10.62
CA ALA A 109 -1.59 -4.47 9.28
C ALA A 109 -2.23 -5.86 9.19
N VAL A 110 -3.15 -6.01 8.23
CA VAL A 110 -3.74 -7.28 7.81
C VAL A 110 -2.91 -7.91 6.70
N SER A 111 -2.46 -7.10 5.74
CA SER A 111 -1.62 -7.53 4.62
C SER A 111 -0.60 -6.45 4.27
N ILE A 112 0.64 -6.86 3.98
CA ILE A 112 1.71 -5.99 3.51
C ILE A 112 2.27 -6.62 2.24
N GLU A 113 2.14 -5.90 1.14
CA GLU A 113 2.52 -6.40 -0.17
C GLU A 113 3.51 -5.43 -0.81
N LYS A 114 4.62 -5.96 -1.36
CA LYS A 114 5.48 -5.14 -2.22
C LYS A 114 4.64 -4.64 -3.39
N ALA A 115 4.69 -3.34 -3.66
CA ALA A 115 3.92 -2.75 -4.75
C ALA A 115 4.60 -3.10 -6.08
N MET A 116 4.38 -4.32 -6.56
CA MET A 116 4.82 -4.78 -7.87
C MET A 116 4.01 -4.09 -8.97
N ALA A 117 4.63 -3.91 -10.14
CA ALA A 117 3.94 -3.38 -11.31
C ALA A 117 2.86 -4.40 -11.72
N LYS A 118 1.58 -4.00 -11.62
CA LYS A 118 0.50 -4.82 -12.17
C LYS A 118 0.67 -4.86 -13.69
N VAL A 119 0.91 -6.06 -14.21
CA VAL A 119 0.98 -6.30 -15.65
C VAL A 119 -0.37 -5.91 -16.28
N PRO A 120 -0.38 -5.19 -17.41
CA PRO A 120 -1.62 -4.80 -18.08
C PRO A 120 -2.44 -6.04 -18.46
N LYS A 121 -3.77 -5.88 -18.46
CA LYS A 121 -4.69 -6.96 -18.90
C LYS A 121 -4.34 -7.34 -20.33
N GLY A 122 -4.04 -8.62 -20.56
CA GLY A 122 -3.65 -9.16 -21.88
C GLY A 122 -2.15 -9.41 -22.06
N ALA A 123 -1.30 -8.99 -21.12
CA ALA A 123 0.10 -9.40 -21.07
C ALA A 123 0.31 -10.44 -19.95
N SER A 124 1.16 -11.43 -20.20
CA SER A 124 1.56 -12.46 -19.25
C SER A 124 3.03 -12.26 -18.82
N VAL A 125 3.37 -12.75 -17.62
CA VAL A 125 4.77 -12.81 -17.17
C VAL A 125 5.35 -14.15 -17.59
N ILE A 126 6.50 -14.10 -18.26
CA ILE A 126 7.30 -15.28 -18.62
C ILE A 126 8.49 -15.41 -17.64
N LYS A 127 8.83 -16.64 -17.24
CA LYS A 127 10.00 -16.89 -16.40
C LYS A 127 11.29 -16.93 -17.23
N THR A 128 12.43 -16.68 -16.60
CA THR A 128 13.74 -16.66 -17.27
C THR A 128 14.07 -18.00 -17.93
N ASP A 129 13.86 -19.12 -17.24
CA ASP A 129 14.15 -20.46 -17.76
C ASP A 129 13.26 -20.82 -18.95
N GLU A 130 12.02 -20.32 -18.95
CA GLU A 130 11.07 -20.52 -20.05
C GLU A 130 11.50 -19.72 -21.27
N LEU A 131 11.82 -18.42 -21.10
CA LEU A 131 12.32 -17.59 -22.19
C LEU A 131 13.60 -18.15 -22.82
N ALA A 132 14.52 -18.67 -22.01
CA ALA A 132 15.75 -19.30 -22.52
C ALA A 132 15.43 -20.48 -23.45
N LYS A 133 14.49 -21.36 -23.05
CA LYS A 133 14.04 -22.48 -23.88
C LYS A 133 13.40 -22.02 -25.18
N LEU A 134 12.52 -21.01 -25.14
CA LEU A 134 11.88 -20.50 -26.36
C LEU A 134 12.89 -19.91 -27.34
N LEU A 135 13.95 -19.26 -26.83
CA LEU A 135 15.05 -18.74 -27.64
C LEU A 135 15.88 -19.87 -28.27
N GLU A 136 16.18 -20.92 -27.52
CA GLU A 136 16.90 -22.11 -28.02
C GLU A 136 16.09 -22.89 -29.06
N GLN A 137 14.77 -22.95 -28.90
CA GLN A 137 13.84 -23.62 -29.82
C GLN A 137 13.61 -22.82 -31.11
N GLY A 138 14.11 -21.58 -31.19
CA GLY A 138 13.94 -20.73 -32.37
C GLY A 138 12.50 -20.31 -32.62
N GLU A 139 11.69 -20.18 -31.56
CA GLU A 139 10.31 -19.74 -31.70
C GLU A 139 10.20 -18.33 -32.29
N ASN A 140 9.06 -18.03 -32.91
CA ASN A 140 8.80 -16.75 -33.56
C ASN A 140 8.49 -15.63 -32.54
N LEU A 141 9.47 -15.30 -31.72
CA LEU A 141 9.41 -14.25 -30.71
C LEU A 141 10.45 -13.14 -30.96
N VAL A 142 10.21 -11.97 -30.39
CA VAL A 142 11.12 -10.83 -30.38
C VAL A 142 11.29 -10.35 -28.96
N VAL A 143 12.53 -10.32 -28.49
CA VAL A 143 12.88 -9.80 -27.18
C VAL A 143 13.19 -8.31 -27.29
N ILE A 144 12.54 -7.50 -26.47
CA ILE A 144 12.68 -6.05 -26.44
C ILE A 144 13.25 -5.62 -25.10
N ASP A 145 14.41 -4.96 -25.12
CA ASP A 145 15.03 -4.38 -23.93
C ASP A 145 14.48 -2.96 -23.68
N ALA A 146 13.74 -2.79 -22.57
CA ALA A 146 13.19 -1.52 -22.15
C ALA A 146 14.13 -0.68 -21.26
N ARG A 147 15.35 -1.16 -20.99
CA ARG A 147 16.37 -0.46 -20.18
C ARG A 147 16.97 0.74 -20.91
N PRO A 148 17.70 1.64 -20.21
CA PRO A 148 18.44 2.71 -20.85
C PRO A 148 19.49 2.19 -21.85
N PRO A 149 19.77 2.89 -22.96
CA PRO A 149 20.72 2.45 -23.98
C PRO A 149 22.12 2.12 -23.44
N ALA A 150 22.58 2.85 -22.42
CA ALA A 150 23.86 2.57 -21.76
C ALA A 150 23.91 1.17 -21.15
N LYS A 151 22.80 0.68 -20.58
CA LYS A 151 22.71 -0.67 -19.98
C LYS A 151 22.62 -1.76 -21.04
N TYR A 152 21.96 -1.47 -22.16
CA TYR A 152 21.93 -2.37 -23.31
C TYR A 152 23.35 -2.53 -23.92
N ALA A 153 24.08 -1.42 -24.08
CA ALA A 153 25.44 -1.42 -24.61
C ALA A 153 26.44 -2.16 -23.70
N GLU A 154 26.24 -2.12 -22.39
CA GLU A 154 27.06 -2.86 -21.41
C GLU A 154 26.88 -4.38 -21.57
N ALA A 155 25.64 -4.87 -21.57
CA ALA A 155 25.29 -6.26 -21.84
C ALA A 155 23.79 -6.41 -22.08
N HIS A 156 23.40 -7.28 -23.02
CA HIS A 156 22.00 -7.57 -23.33
C HIS A 156 21.82 -9.01 -23.79
N ILE A 157 20.57 -9.47 -23.78
CA ILE A 157 20.21 -10.80 -24.28
C ILE A 157 20.51 -10.85 -25.80
N PRO A 158 21.22 -11.87 -26.30
CA PRO A 158 21.45 -12.02 -27.74
C PRO A 158 20.13 -11.96 -28.51
N SER A 159 20.13 -11.35 -29.70
CA SER A 159 18.94 -11.10 -30.53
C SER A 159 17.90 -10.11 -29.97
N SER A 160 18.09 -9.56 -28.77
CA SER A 160 17.17 -8.53 -28.25
C SER A 160 17.33 -7.20 -28.98
N ILE A 161 16.27 -6.39 -28.96
CA ILE A 161 16.22 -5.09 -29.61
C ILE A 161 16.08 -4.01 -28.55
N SER A 162 16.96 -3.01 -28.57
CA SER A 162 16.87 -1.89 -27.62
C SER A 162 15.73 -0.93 -27.98
N ILE A 163 14.68 -0.90 -27.16
CA ILE A 163 13.60 0.08 -27.24
C ILE A 163 13.33 0.61 -25.82
N PRO A 164 14.08 1.64 -25.38
CA PRO A 164 13.99 2.14 -24.02
C PRO A 164 12.58 2.60 -23.64
N TYR A 165 12.15 2.29 -22.42
CA TYR A 165 10.85 2.73 -21.90
C TYR A 165 10.69 4.26 -21.97
N SER A 166 11.75 5.02 -21.73
CA SER A 166 11.72 6.49 -21.81
C SER A 166 11.38 6.99 -23.22
N LYS A 167 11.72 6.24 -24.26
CA LYS A 167 11.36 6.56 -25.65
C LYS A 167 9.88 6.24 -25.91
N LEU A 168 9.43 5.04 -25.51
CA LEU A 168 8.02 4.63 -25.63
C LEU A 168 7.09 5.58 -24.88
N ALA A 169 7.44 5.93 -23.64
CA ALA A 169 6.65 6.83 -22.79
C ALA A 169 6.56 8.26 -23.37
N LYS A 170 7.63 8.76 -24.02
CA LYS A 170 7.61 10.08 -24.67
C LYS A 170 6.74 10.09 -25.93
N MET A 171 6.67 8.97 -26.64
CA MET A 171 5.94 8.86 -27.91
C MET A 171 4.46 8.52 -27.73
N GLY A 172 4.06 8.03 -26.55
CA GLY A 172 2.68 7.65 -26.26
C GLY A 172 2.18 6.60 -27.26
N ASP A 173 1.00 6.81 -27.83
CA ASP A 173 0.39 5.91 -28.80
C ASP A 173 1.25 5.71 -30.06
N LYS A 174 2.04 6.73 -30.46
CA LYS A 174 2.99 6.61 -31.58
C LYS A 174 4.17 5.70 -31.26
N GLY A 175 4.40 5.38 -29.99
CA GLY A 175 5.39 4.38 -29.59
C GLY A 175 5.06 2.99 -30.15
N ALA A 176 3.78 2.69 -30.39
CA ALA A 176 3.35 1.44 -31.02
C ALA A 176 3.88 1.31 -32.45
N GLU A 177 4.08 2.41 -33.19
CA GLU A 177 4.60 2.39 -34.56
C GLU A 177 6.02 1.80 -34.63
N LEU A 178 6.82 1.93 -33.57
CA LEU A 178 8.15 1.30 -33.47
C LEU A 178 8.06 -0.24 -33.42
N LEU A 179 6.90 -0.76 -33.02
CA LEU A 179 6.61 -2.17 -32.87
C LEU A 179 5.87 -2.75 -34.07
N ASP A 180 5.45 -1.93 -35.04
CA ASP A 180 4.64 -2.34 -36.18
C ASP A 180 5.29 -3.46 -37.00
N LYS A 181 6.61 -3.39 -37.15
CA LYS A 181 7.42 -4.42 -37.83
C LYS A 181 7.32 -5.80 -37.16
N TYR A 182 6.94 -5.86 -35.89
CA TYR A 182 6.94 -7.07 -35.08
C TYR A 182 5.53 -7.53 -34.66
N LYS A 183 4.47 -6.90 -35.19
CA LYS A 183 3.06 -7.24 -34.86
C LYS A 183 2.68 -8.71 -35.08
N ASN A 184 3.37 -9.40 -35.97
CA ASN A 184 3.13 -10.83 -36.30
C ASN A 184 3.98 -11.80 -35.46
N LYS A 185 4.67 -11.32 -34.43
CA LYS A 185 5.57 -12.10 -33.57
C LYS A 185 5.18 -11.92 -32.10
N GLN A 186 5.50 -12.91 -31.27
CA GLN A 186 5.34 -12.75 -29.83
C GLN A 186 6.35 -11.73 -29.30
N LEU A 187 5.87 -10.65 -28.67
CA LEU A 187 6.73 -9.63 -28.10
C LEU A 187 6.99 -9.91 -26.63
N VAL A 188 8.27 -10.04 -26.27
CA VAL A 188 8.72 -10.23 -24.89
C VAL A 188 9.49 -9.00 -24.46
N PHE A 189 8.94 -8.25 -23.50
CA PHE A 189 9.60 -7.07 -22.94
C PHE A 189 10.34 -7.44 -21.66
N TYR A 190 11.58 -7.00 -21.53
CA TYR A 190 12.31 -7.10 -20.26
C TYR A 190 12.85 -5.74 -19.79
N CYS A 191 13.02 -5.66 -18.48
CA CYS A 191 13.37 -4.46 -17.73
C CYS A 191 14.36 -4.86 -16.61
N GLY A 192 15.06 -3.90 -16.02
CA GLY A 192 15.92 -4.13 -14.84
C GLY A 192 15.18 -4.10 -13.50
N GLY A 193 13.85 -3.95 -13.51
CA GLY A 193 13.03 -3.86 -12.30
C GLY A 193 12.59 -5.23 -11.80
N PRO A 194 12.20 -5.35 -10.51
CA PRO A 194 11.61 -6.57 -9.99
C PRO A 194 10.24 -6.83 -10.61
N THR A 195 10.00 -8.08 -11.02
CA THR A 195 8.72 -8.61 -11.51
C THR A 195 8.05 -9.48 -10.47
#